data_AF-A0A8W8JAS8-F1
#
_entry.id   AF-A0A8W8JAS8-F1
#
_cell.length_a   1.000
_cell.length_b   1.000
_cell.length_c   1.000
_cell.angle_alpha   90.00
_cell.angle_beta   90.00
_cell.angle_gamma   90.00
#
_symmetry.space_group_name_H-M   'P 1'
#
loop_
_entity.id
_entity.type
_entity.pdbx_description
1 polymer ?
#
loop_
_entity_poly.entity_id
_entity_poly.type
_entity_poly.pdbx_seq_one_letter_code
_entity_poly.pdbx_strand_id
1 'polypeptide(L)'
;MESLANPDPPESAQEHIQMCEKHFLRKDITCDDCDEFICKQCAKTDHVDHDWTTISTDASIRRRDLKMTLKKNTEVRQKTSDLENKKKQGINLVTFLEQKHSTMSDYSFLDNLRDFPKLMPDIDCDIGQADSFQYEDKPIDVIEAVNEDRCFAKKCNADPENKCMKFDTLSTSGSVSTSFTVSTDPLTPVGICKSKEGELLVTLSDIETETYQPDSHSRRLVRHVTLTGDVIREYEYQEDGQTRLFIQPYKVKQNGNADICVINRTHDDTSELVVLSFSGKLKSAYRGQKPK
;
A
#
# COMPACT_ATOMS: atom_id res chain seq x y z
N MET A 1 3.69 80.80 24.78
CA MET A 1 4.38 79.51 24.52
C MET A 1 3.32 78.46 24.84
N GLU A 2 2.73 77.73 23.91
CA GLU A 2 3.16 77.26 22.60
C GLU A 2 2.02 77.37 21.59
N SER A 3 2.38 77.65 20.35
CA SER A 3 1.49 77.83 19.22
C SER A 3 1.03 76.49 18.63
N LEU A 4 -0.28 76.42 18.37
CA LEU A 4 -0.95 75.41 17.56
C LEU A 4 -0.29 75.31 16.17
N ALA A 5 0.25 74.14 15.82
CA ALA A 5 0.54 73.76 14.45
C ALA A 5 -0.32 72.54 14.10
N ASN A 6 -1.34 72.77 13.26
CA ASN A 6 -2.04 71.68 12.58
C ASN A 6 -1.04 70.98 11.66
N PRO A 7 -1.00 69.64 11.63
CA PRO A 7 -0.28 68.93 10.57
C PRO A 7 -0.99 69.22 9.24
N ASP A 8 -0.20 69.66 8.25
CA ASP A 8 -0.64 69.91 6.89
C ASP A 8 -1.39 68.68 6.32
N PRO A 9 -2.38 68.89 5.42
CA PRO A 9 -3.02 67.78 4.72
C PRO A 9 -1.96 67.02 3.92
N PRO A 10 -2.10 65.69 3.72
CA PRO A 10 -1.11 64.92 2.97
C PRO A 10 -1.01 65.51 1.56
N GLU A 11 0.12 66.15 1.29
CA GLU A 11 0.51 66.62 -0.01
C GLU A 11 0.41 65.42 -0.96
N SER A 12 -0.51 65.49 -1.93
CA SER A 12 -0.68 64.43 -2.91
C SER A 12 0.68 64.16 -3.53
N ALA A 13 1.21 62.95 -3.42
CA ALA A 13 2.44 62.57 -4.07
C ALA A 13 2.31 62.82 -5.58
N GLN A 14 2.75 63.98 -6.04
CA GLN A 14 2.94 64.24 -7.45
C GLN A 14 4.10 63.34 -7.87
N GLU A 15 3.80 62.29 -8.63
CA GLU A 15 4.82 61.44 -9.25
C GLU A 15 5.80 62.37 -9.98
N HIS A 16 7.07 62.38 -9.56
CA HIS A 16 8.12 63.08 -10.29
C HIS A 16 8.31 62.36 -11.64
N ILE A 17 7.58 62.80 -12.66
CA ILE A 17 7.57 62.19 -13.98
C ILE A 17 8.97 62.34 -14.58
N GLN A 18 9.71 61.24 -14.66
CA GLN A 18 11.04 61.20 -15.27
C GLN A 18 10.94 61.57 -16.76
N MET A 19 11.57 62.67 -17.15
CA MET A 19 11.61 63.15 -18.53
C MET A 19 12.90 62.69 -19.22
N CYS A 20 12.81 62.42 -20.52
CA CYS A 20 13.96 62.11 -21.35
C CYS A 20 14.77 63.38 -21.62
N GLU A 21 16.06 63.36 -21.31
CA GLU A 21 16.95 64.52 -21.50
C GLU A 21 17.15 64.89 -22.98
N LYS A 22 17.08 63.91 -23.90
CA LYS A 22 17.26 64.14 -25.34
C LYS A 22 16.00 64.70 -26.02
N HIS A 23 14.83 64.19 -25.63
CA HIS A 23 13.58 64.42 -26.36
C HIS A 23 12.55 65.22 -25.55
N PHE A 24 12.82 65.51 -24.28
CA PHE A 24 11.90 66.17 -23.34
C PHE A 24 10.50 65.53 -23.28
N LEU A 25 10.44 64.21 -23.50
CA LEU A 25 9.24 63.40 -23.42
C LEU A 25 9.25 62.56 -22.14
N ARG A 26 8.07 62.23 -21.61
CA ARG A 26 7.94 61.30 -20.48
C ARG A 26 8.59 59.96 -20.82
N LYS A 27 9.32 59.40 -19.85
CA LYS A 27 9.81 58.02 -19.89
C LYS A 27 8.71 57.08 -19.40
N ASP A 28 7.87 56.60 -20.31
CA ASP A 28 6.71 55.75 -20.04
C ASP A 28 6.85 54.33 -20.62
N ILE A 29 8.05 53.95 -21.05
CA ILE A 29 8.39 52.67 -21.66
C ILE A 29 9.56 52.03 -20.90
N THR A 30 9.51 50.72 -20.68
CA THR A 30 10.62 49.90 -20.19
C THR A 30 11.30 49.22 -21.37
N CYS A 31 12.63 49.26 -21.42
CA CYS A 31 13.43 48.49 -22.38
C CYS A 31 14.05 47.31 -21.65
N ASP A 32 13.70 46.09 -22.03
CA ASP A 32 14.13 44.88 -21.34
C ASP A 32 15.61 44.55 -21.64
N ASP A 33 16.08 44.85 -22.86
CA ASP A 33 17.49 44.65 -23.24
C ASP A 33 18.46 45.60 -22.55
N CYS A 34 17.98 46.77 -22.11
CA CYS A 34 18.82 47.79 -21.47
C CYS A 34 18.56 47.96 -19.97
N ASP A 35 17.51 47.33 -19.43
CA ASP A 35 17.04 47.50 -18.04
C ASP A 35 16.86 48.98 -17.64
N GLU A 36 16.31 49.79 -18.56
CA GLU A 36 16.14 51.24 -18.38
C GLU A 36 14.75 51.75 -18.82
N PHE A 37 14.34 52.88 -18.25
CA PHE A 37 13.13 53.60 -18.67
C PHE A 37 13.45 54.59 -19.81
N ILE A 38 12.70 54.47 -20.91
CA ILE A 38 12.88 55.26 -22.12
C ILE A 38 11.59 55.99 -22.51
N CYS A 39 11.71 57.00 -23.37
CA CYS A 39 10.55 57.67 -23.97
C CYS A 39 10.20 57.06 -25.33
N LYS A 40 8.97 57.33 -25.80
CA LYS A 40 8.46 56.87 -27.12
C LYS A 40 9.35 57.20 -28.32
N GLN A 41 10.20 58.23 -28.23
CA GLN A 41 11.09 58.61 -29.32
C GLN A 41 12.38 57.78 -29.30
N CYS A 42 12.99 57.57 -28.12
CA CYS A 42 14.12 56.65 -27.97
C CYS A 42 13.78 55.23 -28.44
N ALA A 43 12.56 54.76 -28.17
CA ALA A 43 12.05 53.47 -28.67
C ALA A 43 12.07 53.35 -30.21
N LYS A 44 11.98 54.48 -30.93
CA LYS A 44 11.95 54.53 -32.40
C LYS A 44 13.29 54.91 -33.04
N THR A 45 14.30 55.26 -32.25
CA THR A 45 15.61 55.69 -32.76
C THR A 45 16.72 54.81 -32.22
N ASP A 46 16.88 54.80 -30.90
CA ASP A 46 18.04 54.22 -30.22
C ASP A 46 17.77 52.78 -29.78
N HIS A 47 16.49 52.38 -29.68
CA HIS A 47 16.03 51.07 -29.20
C HIS A 47 15.06 50.39 -30.19
N VAL A 48 15.28 50.60 -31.50
CA VAL A 48 14.38 50.07 -32.55
C VAL A 48 14.34 48.55 -32.55
N ASP A 49 15.51 47.93 -32.36
CA ASP A 49 15.69 46.48 -32.41
C ASP A 49 15.69 45.84 -31.01
N HIS A 50 15.22 46.57 -30.00
CA HIS A 50 15.16 46.08 -28.63
C HIS A 50 13.73 45.70 -28.26
N ASP A 51 13.61 44.76 -27.32
CA ASP A 51 12.34 44.42 -26.70
C ASP A 51 11.99 45.48 -25.65
N TRP A 52 10.89 46.20 -25.90
CA TRP A 52 10.37 47.22 -25.01
C TRP A 52 8.86 47.14 -24.89
N THR A 53 8.34 47.56 -23.74
CA THR A 53 6.91 47.61 -23.48
C THR A 53 6.55 48.89 -22.72
N THR A 54 5.29 49.32 -22.77
CA THR A 54 4.89 50.47 -21.93
C THR A 54 4.89 50.07 -20.45
N ILE A 55 5.26 50.99 -19.57
CA ILE A 55 5.22 50.78 -18.11
C ILE A 55 3.84 50.30 -17.67
N SER A 56 2.77 50.82 -18.28
CA SER A 56 1.40 50.39 -17.98
C SER A 56 1.14 48.93 -18.34
N THR A 57 1.65 48.47 -19.49
CA THR A 57 1.56 47.08 -19.93
C THR A 57 2.39 46.17 -19.02
N ASP A 58 3.66 46.48 -18.79
CA ASP A 58 4.56 45.72 -17.92
C ASP A 58 4.00 45.62 -16.49
N ALA A 59 3.55 46.74 -15.91
CA ALA A 59 2.88 46.75 -14.60
C ALA A 59 1.60 45.90 -14.59
N SER A 60 0.88 45.81 -15.70
CA SER A 60 -0.32 44.96 -15.81
C SER A 60 0.03 43.47 -15.90
N ILE A 61 1.12 43.12 -16.60
CA ILE A 61 1.66 41.76 -16.68
C ILE A 61 2.15 41.34 -15.28
N ARG A 62 3.01 42.13 -14.64
CA ARG A 62 3.53 41.84 -13.29
C ARG A 62 2.42 41.69 -12.25
N ARG A 63 1.36 42.51 -12.32
CA ARG A 63 0.18 42.36 -11.45
C ARG A 63 -0.55 41.04 -11.68
N ARG A 64 -0.69 40.58 -12.93
CA ARG A 64 -1.26 39.26 -13.22
C ARG A 64 -0.38 38.13 -12.69
N ASP A 65 0.93 38.19 -12.93
CA ASP A 65 1.87 37.15 -12.52
C ASP A 65 1.95 37.03 -10.99
N LEU A 66 1.96 38.17 -10.29
CA LEU A 66 1.89 38.19 -8.83
C LEU A 66 0.59 37.56 -8.34
N LYS A 67 -0.56 37.88 -8.96
CA LYS A 67 -1.85 37.28 -8.61
C LYS A 67 -1.87 35.76 -8.81
N MET A 68 -1.28 35.28 -9.90
CA MET A 68 -1.16 33.84 -10.17
C MET A 68 -0.24 33.14 -9.16
N THR A 69 0.87 33.78 -8.81
CA THR A 69 1.82 33.28 -7.80
C THR A 69 1.17 33.20 -6.41
N LEU A 70 0.42 34.24 -6.03
CA LEU A 70 -0.35 34.25 -4.78
C LEU A 70 -1.36 33.11 -4.73
N LYS A 71 -2.08 32.85 -5.84
CA LYS A 71 -3.01 31.71 -5.93
C LYS A 71 -2.30 30.37 -5.74
N LYS A 72 -1.18 30.14 -6.43
CA LYS A 72 -0.36 28.93 -6.24
C LYS A 72 0.12 28.77 -4.80
N ASN A 73 0.55 29.85 -4.15
CA ASN A 73 0.97 29.82 -2.75
C ASN A 73 -0.19 29.45 -1.81
N THR A 74 -1.42 29.89 -2.07
CA THR A 74 -2.59 29.47 -1.29
C THR A 74 -2.89 27.98 -1.46
N GLU A 75 -2.77 27.44 -2.68
CA GLU A 75 -2.96 26.01 -2.96
C GLU A 75 -1.89 25.15 -2.27
N VAL A 76 -0.62 25.59 -2.30
CA VAL A 76 0.47 24.92 -1.58
C VAL A 76 0.23 24.92 -0.07
N ARG A 77 -0.20 26.05 0.51
CA ARG A 77 -0.53 26.14 1.94
C ARG A 77 -1.63 25.15 2.34
N GLN A 78 -2.66 25.02 1.52
CA GLN A 78 -3.73 24.04 1.77
C GLN A 78 -3.18 22.62 1.76
N LYS A 79 -2.43 22.24 0.71
CA LYS A 79 -1.81 20.90 0.61
C LYS A 79 -0.87 20.58 1.78
N THR A 80 -0.10 21.56 2.25
CA THR A 80 0.78 21.39 3.41
C THR A 80 -0.03 21.11 4.67
N SER A 81 -1.13 21.83 4.89
CA SER A 81 -2.05 21.57 6.01
C SER A 81 -2.67 20.17 5.94
N ASP A 82 -3.10 19.74 4.76
CA ASP A 82 -3.68 18.41 4.57
C ASP A 82 -2.66 17.31 4.85
N LEU A 83 -1.42 17.49 4.37
CA LEU A 83 -0.32 16.56 4.61
C LEU A 83 0.04 16.47 6.11
N GLU A 84 0.01 17.59 6.82
CA GLU A 84 0.28 17.64 8.26
C GLU A 84 -0.81 16.93 9.07
N ASN A 85 -2.08 17.04 8.65
CA ASN A 85 -3.19 16.28 9.23
C ASN A 85 -3.03 14.78 8.98
N LYS A 86 -2.68 14.36 7.76
CA LYS A 86 -2.41 12.93 7.44
C LYS A 86 -1.24 12.39 8.25
N LYS A 87 -0.18 13.19 8.44
CA LYS A 87 0.96 12.82 9.29
C LYS A 87 0.52 12.60 10.74
N LYS A 88 -0.32 13.47 11.31
CA LYS A 88 -0.88 13.31 12.67
C LYS A 88 -1.71 12.03 12.77
N GLN A 89 -2.55 11.73 11.78
CA GLN A 89 -3.32 10.49 11.72
C GLN A 89 -2.40 9.26 11.72
N GLY A 90 -1.33 9.27 10.91
CA GLY A 90 -0.33 8.18 10.86
C GLY A 90 0.41 7.98 12.19
N ILE A 91 0.80 9.06 12.87
CA ILE A 91 1.46 8.99 14.19
C ILE A 91 0.52 8.40 15.24
N ASN A 92 -0.75 8.82 15.25
CA ASN A 92 -1.75 8.28 16.18
C ASN A 92 -1.96 6.77 15.97
N LEU A 93 -1.94 6.32 14.71
CA LEU A 93 -2.06 4.91 14.37
C LEU A 93 -0.85 4.10 14.85
N VAL A 94 0.37 4.58 14.61
CA VAL A 94 1.60 3.92 15.12
C VAL A 94 1.55 3.81 16.64
N THR A 95 1.18 4.90 17.32
CA THR A 95 1.04 4.93 18.79
C THR A 95 0.00 3.92 19.28
N PHE A 96 -1.15 3.81 18.59
CA PHE A 96 -2.19 2.82 18.90
C PHE A 96 -1.65 1.39 18.76
N LEU A 97 -0.95 1.10 17.65
CA LEU A 97 -0.37 -0.22 17.40
C LEU A 97 0.70 -0.57 18.43
N GLU A 98 1.56 0.39 18.81
CA GLU A 98 2.58 0.20 19.85
C GLU A 98 1.96 -0.10 21.22
N GLN A 99 0.92 0.64 21.62
CA GLN A 99 0.19 0.37 22.87
C GLN A 99 -0.45 -1.02 22.87
N LYS A 100 -1.02 -1.43 21.74
CA LYS A 100 -1.75 -2.69 21.60
C LYS A 100 -0.83 -3.90 21.41
N HIS A 101 0.35 -3.74 20.80
CA HIS A 101 1.36 -4.81 20.65
C HIS A 101 1.85 -5.34 22.01
N SER A 102 1.74 -4.55 23.09
CA SER A 102 2.11 -5.02 24.43
C SER A 102 1.03 -5.85 25.14
N THR A 103 -0.20 -5.91 24.60
CA THR A 103 -1.38 -6.48 25.27
C THR A 103 -2.25 -7.42 24.42
N MET A 104 -2.01 -7.56 23.12
CA MET A 104 -2.88 -8.32 22.22
C MET A 104 -2.37 -9.73 21.87
N SER A 105 -3.32 -10.67 21.76
CA SER A 105 -3.14 -11.96 21.07
C SER A 105 -3.37 -11.82 19.56
N ASP A 106 -2.84 -12.73 18.75
CA ASP A 106 -2.94 -12.74 17.28
C ASP A 106 -4.39 -12.65 16.76
N TYR A 107 -5.37 -13.15 17.50
CA TYR A 107 -6.80 -13.05 17.16
C TYR A 107 -7.37 -11.64 17.37
N SER A 108 -6.95 -10.95 18.43
CA SER A 108 -7.38 -9.57 18.68
C SER A 108 -6.78 -8.58 17.68
N PHE A 109 -5.65 -8.89 17.05
CA PHE A 109 -5.09 -8.08 15.95
C PHE A 109 -6.03 -8.04 14.73
N LEU A 110 -6.68 -9.16 14.40
CA LEU A 110 -7.61 -9.25 13.27
C LEU A 110 -8.91 -8.46 13.52
N ASP A 111 -9.44 -8.46 14.74
CA ASP A 111 -10.61 -7.64 15.08
C ASP A 111 -10.30 -6.13 15.05
N ASN A 112 -9.07 -5.71 15.37
CA ASN A 112 -8.68 -4.29 15.27
C ASN A 112 -8.51 -3.82 13.81
N LEU A 113 -8.20 -4.72 12.87
CA LEU A 113 -8.24 -4.40 11.44
C LEU A 113 -9.65 -4.04 10.94
N ARG A 114 -10.71 -4.47 11.64
CA ARG A 114 -12.11 -4.09 11.36
C ARG A 114 -12.38 -2.61 11.66
N ASP A 115 -11.68 -2.02 12.63
CA ASP A 115 -11.83 -0.61 13.01
C ASP A 115 -10.84 0.32 12.28
N PHE A 116 -9.89 -0.25 11.54
CA PHE A 116 -8.90 0.49 10.74
C PHE A 116 -9.51 1.45 9.72
N PRO A 117 -10.58 1.07 8.98
CA PRO A 117 -11.25 1.99 8.06
C PRO A 117 -11.92 3.17 8.77
N LYS A 118 -12.30 3.03 10.05
CA LYS A 118 -12.90 4.12 10.86
C LYS A 118 -11.86 5.15 11.29
N LEU A 119 -10.59 4.76 11.38
CA LEU A 119 -9.48 5.62 11.82
C LEU A 119 -8.84 6.40 10.65
N MET A 120 -9.07 5.98 9.41
CA MET A 120 -8.48 6.57 8.20
C MET A 120 -9.49 6.62 7.03
N PRO A 121 -10.51 7.52 7.08
CA PRO A 121 -11.55 7.60 6.06
C PRO A 121 -11.07 8.14 4.70
N ASP A 122 -9.89 8.75 4.63
CA ASP A 122 -9.32 9.37 3.41
C ASP A 122 -8.29 8.49 2.69
N ILE A 123 -8.00 7.29 3.22
CA ILE A 123 -7.27 6.29 2.45
C ILE A 123 -8.33 5.64 1.57
N ASP A 124 -8.22 5.84 0.25
CA ASP A 124 -8.93 5.05 -0.77
C ASP A 124 -8.32 3.64 -0.77
N CYS A 125 -8.46 2.98 0.38
CA CYS A 125 -8.27 1.58 0.50
C CYS A 125 -9.64 1.02 0.15
N ASP A 126 -9.78 0.53 -1.07
CA ASP A 126 -10.62 -0.63 -1.35
C ASP A 126 -10.07 -1.88 -0.59
N ILE A 127 -9.72 -1.71 0.69
CA ILE A 127 -9.96 -2.72 1.71
C ILE A 127 -11.36 -2.40 2.25
N GLY A 128 -12.32 -2.27 1.32
CA GLY A 128 -13.72 -2.35 1.66
C GLY A 128 -13.91 -3.71 2.29
N GLN A 129 -14.24 -3.71 3.57
CA GLN A 129 -14.74 -4.87 4.30
C GLN A 129 -13.89 -6.15 4.15
N ALA A 130 -13.33 -6.62 5.26
CA ALA A 130 -13.14 -8.06 5.45
C ALA A 130 -14.49 -8.81 5.52
N ASP A 131 -15.48 -8.41 4.71
CA ASP A 131 -16.54 -9.30 4.27
C ASP A 131 -15.92 -10.09 3.13
N SER A 132 -15.13 -11.09 3.55
CA SER A 132 -15.00 -12.37 2.86
C SER A 132 -15.46 -12.33 1.41
N PHE A 133 -14.53 -12.18 0.45
CA PHE A 133 -14.82 -12.14 -0.98
C PHE A 133 -15.94 -13.11 -1.32
N GLN A 134 -17.14 -12.60 -1.61
CA GLN A 134 -18.28 -13.48 -1.87
C GLN A 134 -18.28 -13.83 -3.34
N TYR A 135 -18.16 -15.11 -3.66
CA TYR A 135 -18.50 -15.65 -4.97
C TYR A 135 -19.76 -16.50 -4.80
N GLU A 136 -20.84 -16.11 -5.48
CA GLU A 136 -22.13 -16.80 -5.40
C GLU A 136 -22.62 -16.94 -3.93
N ASP A 137 -22.66 -15.82 -3.21
CA ASP A 137 -23.16 -15.71 -1.81
C ASP A 137 -22.36 -16.49 -0.75
N LYS A 138 -21.13 -16.92 -1.04
CA LYS A 138 -20.31 -17.69 -0.09
C LYS A 138 -18.93 -17.06 0.12
N PRO A 139 -18.47 -16.97 1.39
CA PRO A 139 -17.19 -16.34 1.73
C PRO A 139 -16.00 -17.11 1.12
N ILE A 140 -15.01 -16.37 0.58
CA ILE A 140 -13.74 -16.90 0.06
C ILE A 140 -12.54 -16.34 0.85
N ASP A 141 -11.63 -17.24 1.21
CA ASP A 141 -10.32 -16.98 1.76
C ASP A 141 -9.32 -16.92 0.60
N VAL A 142 -8.76 -15.73 0.36
CA VAL A 142 -7.59 -15.58 -0.51
C VAL A 142 -6.37 -16.11 0.24
N ILE A 143 -5.83 -17.24 -0.20
CA ILE A 143 -4.74 -17.93 0.49
C ILE A 143 -3.38 -17.34 0.10
N GLU A 144 -3.17 -17.01 -1.19
CA GLU A 144 -1.93 -16.38 -1.65
C GLU A 144 -2.13 -15.64 -2.99
N ALA A 145 -1.56 -14.44 -3.10
CA ALA A 145 -1.44 -13.72 -4.38
C ALA A 145 -0.20 -14.23 -5.15
N VAL A 146 -0.38 -14.62 -6.40
CA VAL A 146 0.68 -15.14 -7.27
C VAL A 146 1.33 -14.03 -8.09
N ASN A 147 0.52 -13.10 -8.60
CA ASN A 147 0.91 -11.87 -9.27
C ASN A 147 -0.29 -10.90 -9.31
N GLU A 148 -0.14 -9.77 -10.01
CA GLU A 148 -1.16 -8.72 -10.12
C GLU A 148 -2.53 -9.24 -10.60
N ASP A 149 -2.54 -10.29 -11.41
CA ASP A 149 -3.75 -10.84 -12.05
C ASP A 149 -4.13 -12.23 -11.53
N ARG A 150 -3.42 -12.80 -10.55
CA ARG A 150 -3.62 -14.20 -10.12
C ARG A 150 -3.59 -14.34 -8.61
N CYS A 151 -4.61 -15.00 -8.07
CA CYS A 151 -4.66 -15.38 -6.67
C CYS A 151 -5.13 -16.83 -6.49
N PHE A 152 -4.74 -17.41 -5.36
CA PHE A 152 -5.25 -18.67 -4.88
C PHE A 152 -6.38 -18.40 -3.90
N ALA A 153 -7.53 -19.02 -4.15
CA ALA A 153 -8.74 -18.82 -3.37
C ALA A 153 -9.24 -20.17 -2.85
N LYS A 154 -9.68 -20.19 -1.60
CA LYS A 154 -10.43 -21.31 -1.04
C LYS A 154 -11.74 -20.77 -0.51
N LYS A 155 -12.80 -21.54 -0.67
CA LYS A 155 -14.08 -21.23 -0.02
C LYS A 155 -13.91 -21.28 1.51
N CYS A 156 -14.19 -20.19 2.23
CA CYS A 156 -13.97 -20.06 3.68
C CYS A 156 -14.76 -21.07 4.49
N ASN A 157 -15.88 -21.54 3.96
CA ASN A 157 -16.67 -22.49 4.71
C ASN A 157 -15.94 -23.82 4.72
N ALA A 158 -15.57 -24.25 5.93
CA ALA A 158 -15.31 -25.63 6.34
C ALA A 158 -16.55 -26.48 6.07
N ASP A 159 -16.97 -26.49 4.82
CA ASP A 159 -17.86 -27.47 4.25
C ASP A 159 -16.97 -28.71 4.08
N PRO A 160 -17.17 -29.77 4.88
CA PRO A 160 -16.41 -30.99 4.78
C PRO A 160 -16.53 -31.65 3.38
N GLU A 161 -17.46 -31.19 2.54
CA GLU A 161 -17.57 -31.58 1.13
C GLU A 161 -16.59 -30.82 0.21
N ASN A 162 -16.07 -29.64 0.61
CA ASN A 162 -15.13 -28.85 -0.20
C ASN A 162 -13.69 -29.33 -0.03
N LYS A 163 -13.41 -30.52 -0.57
CA LYS A 163 -12.07 -31.11 -0.66
C LYS A 163 -11.42 -30.77 -1.99
N CYS A 164 -11.38 -29.47 -2.29
CA CYS A 164 -10.72 -28.96 -3.49
C CYS A 164 -10.21 -27.53 -3.30
N MET A 165 -9.30 -27.12 -4.17
CA MET A 165 -8.77 -25.76 -4.27
C MET A 165 -9.24 -25.15 -5.58
N LYS A 166 -9.68 -23.89 -5.54
CA LYS A 166 -10.07 -23.14 -6.74
C LYS A 166 -9.01 -22.09 -7.08
N PHE A 167 -8.78 -21.94 -8.37
CA PHE A 167 -7.73 -21.11 -8.92
C PHE A 167 -8.34 -20.13 -9.88
N ASP A 168 -8.41 -18.87 -9.50
CA ASP A 168 -9.02 -17.83 -10.30
C ASP A 168 -7.93 -16.90 -10.86
N THR A 169 -8.01 -16.64 -12.16
CA THR A 169 -7.24 -15.60 -12.82
C THR A 169 -8.17 -14.42 -13.02
N LEU A 170 -7.72 -13.23 -12.62
CA LEU A 170 -8.42 -11.98 -12.85
C LEU A 170 -7.97 -11.41 -14.20
N SER A 171 -8.87 -10.69 -14.84
CA SER A 171 -8.54 -9.79 -15.94
C SER A 171 -8.30 -8.40 -15.39
N THR A 172 -7.62 -7.56 -16.15
CA THR A 172 -7.36 -6.15 -15.80
C THR A 172 -8.64 -5.33 -15.58
N SER A 173 -9.81 -5.85 -15.96
CA SER A 173 -11.14 -5.27 -15.68
C SER A 173 -11.77 -5.75 -14.37
N GLY A 174 -11.07 -6.56 -13.57
CA GLY A 174 -11.56 -7.11 -12.30
C GLY A 174 -12.47 -8.35 -12.45
N SER A 175 -12.74 -8.79 -13.68
CA SER A 175 -13.52 -10.02 -13.95
C SER A 175 -12.64 -11.27 -13.88
N VAL A 176 -13.17 -12.39 -13.39
CA VAL A 176 -12.49 -13.70 -13.48
C VAL A 176 -12.39 -14.11 -14.95
N SER A 177 -11.17 -14.24 -15.46
CA SER A 177 -10.87 -14.61 -16.84
C SER A 177 -10.87 -16.13 -17.04
N THR A 178 -10.31 -16.88 -16.08
CA THR A 178 -10.29 -18.36 -16.10
C THR A 178 -10.27 -18.92 -14.69
N SER A 179 -11.02 -20.00 -14.46
CA SER A 179 -10.98 -20.77 -13.22
C SER A 179 -10.63 -22.23 -13.47
N PHE A 180 -9.80 -22.83 -12.60
CA PHE A 180 -9.62 -24.28 -12.55
C PHE A 180 -9.70 -24.78 -11.11
N THR A 181 -9.90 -26.09 -10.94
CA THR A 181 -10.08 -26.70 -9.61
C THR A 181 -9.17 -27.92 -9.48
N VAL A 182 -8.47 -28.02 -8.35
CA VAL A 182 -7.66 -29.19 -7.99
C VAL A 182 -8.35 -29.93 -6.85
N SER A 183 -8.67 -31.20 -7.07
CA SER A 183 -9.21 -32.06 -6.01
C SER A 183 -8.14 -32.35 -4.96
N THR A 184 -8.52 -32.28 -3.69
CA THR A 184 -7.69 -32.66 -2.55
C THR A 184 -8.29 -33.81 -1.74
N ASP A 185 -9.41 -34.38 -2.21
CA ASP A 185 -10.06 -35.53 -1.58
C ASP A 185 -9.05 -36.66 -1.26
N PRO A 186 -9.12 -37.26 -0.07
CA PRO A 186 -10.13 -37.08 0.98
C PRO A 186 -9.89 -35.90 1.94
N LEU A 187 -8.81 -35.14 1.78
CA LEU A 187 -8.34 -34.16 2.76
C LEU A 187 -8.76 -32.73 2.44
N THR A 188 -8.92 -31.93 3.50
CA THR A 188 -9.26 -30.52 3.37
C THR A 188 -7.99 -29.68 3.25
N PRO A 189 -7.89 -28.77 2.26
CA PRO A 189 -6.74 -27.89 2.14
C PRO A 189 -6.80 -26.78 3.18
N VAL A 190 -5.66 -26.45 3.78
CA VAL A 190 -5.55 -25.46 4.87
C VAL A 190 -4.69 -24.26 4.45
N GLY A 191 -3.52 -24.51 3.85
CA GLY A 191 -2.60 -23.49 3.37
C GLY A 191 -2.00 -23.86 2.03
N ILE A 192 -1.62 -22.85 1.23
CA ILE A 192 -1.02 -23.03 -0.09
C ILE A 192 0.20 -22.13 -0.25
N CYS A 193 1.17 -22.59 -1.04
CA CYS A 193 2.28 -21.80 -1.53
C CYS A 193 2.69 -22.26 -2.92
N LYS A 194 2.96 -21.33 -3.83
CA LYS A 194 3.65 -21.64 -5.08
C LYS A 194 5.12 -22.02 -4.84
N SER A 195 5.56 -23.15 -5.39
CA SER A 195 6.96 -23.56 -5.39
C SER A 195 7.77 -22.65 -6.32
N LYS A 196 9.09 -22.67 -6.15
CA LYS A 196 10.02 -21.97 -7.06
C LYS A 196 9.97 -22.47 -8.50
N GLU A 197 9.60 -23.73 -8.69
CA GLU A 197 9.43 -24.38 -10.00
C GLU A 197 8.05 -24.10 -10.60
N GLY A 198 7.16 -23.45 -9.85
CA GLY A 198 5.84 -23.01 -10.31
C GLY A 198 4.70 -23.97 -9.99
N GLU A 199 5.00 -25.07 -9.32
CA GLU A 199 4.07 -26.04 -8.76
C GLU A 199 3.48 -25.53 -7.43
N LEU A 200 2.75 -26.37 -6.71
CA LEU A 200 2.04 -26.00 -5.50
C LEU A 200 2.45 -26.88 -4.33
N LEU A 201 2.71 -26.24 -3.20
CA LEU A 201 2.80 -26.85 -1.88
C LEU A 201 1.50 -26.57 -1.13
N VAL A 202 0.83 -27.61 -0.68
CA VAL A 202 -0.49 -27.51 -0.04
C VAL A 202 -0.44 -28.21 1.30
N THR A 203 -0.85 -27.55 2.38
CA THR A 203 -1.09 -28.24 3.66
C THR A 203 -2.50 -28.82 3.66
N LEU A 204 -2.63 -30.08 4.08
CA LEU A 204 -3.87 -30.85 4.05
C LEU A 204 -4.15 -31.46 5.42
N SER A 205 -5.42 -31.54 5.82
CA SER A 205 -5.84 -32.13 7.08
C SER A 205 -7.19 -32.84 6.95
N ASP A 206 -7.35 -33.94 7.69
CA ASP A 206 -8.65 -34.49 8.06
C ASP A 206 -9.24 -33.65 9.20
N ILE A 207 -10.18 -32.75 8.89
CA ILE A 207 -10.76 -31.82 9.88
C ILE A 207 -11.79 -32.54 10.80
N GLU A 208 -12.04 -33.83 10.57
CA GLU A 208 -13.04 -34.64 11.28
C GLU A 208 -12.58 -35.13 12.68
N THR A 209 -11.29 -35.02 13.01
CA THR A 209 -10.71 -35.54 14.26
C THR A 209 -10.41 -34.43 15.27
N GLU A 210 -10.21 -34.78 16.56
CA GLU A 210 -9.79 -33.81 17.58
C GLU A 210 -8.56 -33.02 17.09
N THR A 211 -8.73 -31.70 16.99
CA THR A 211 -7.87 -30.79 16.23
C THR A 211 -6.38 -30.94 16.54
N TYR A 212 -6.01 -31.22 17.79
CA TYR A 212 -4.61 -31.35 18.23
C TYR A 212 -4.22 -32.75 18.71
N GLN A 213 -5.13 -33.72 18.66
CA GLN A 213 -4.87 -35.10 19.08
C GLN A 213 -5.08 -36.05 17.90
N PRO A 214 -4.11 -36.10 16.96
CA PRO A 214 -4.20 -37.00 15.83
C PRO A 214 -4.15 -38.46 16.32
N ASP A 215 -5.03 -39.29 15.77
CA ASP A 215 -5.05 -40.73 16.02
C ASP A 215 -4.39 -41.49 14.86
N SER A 216 -4.50 -42.82 14.88
CA SER A 216 -3.95 -43.68 13.82
C SER A 216 -4.61 -43.49 12.45
N HIS A 217 -5.86 -43.01 12.42
CA HIS A 217 -6.63 -42.77 11.20
C HIS A 217 -6.45 -41.35 10.67
N SER A 218 -5.97 -40.41 11.49
CA SER A 218 -5.75 -39.04 11.04
C SER A 218 -4.78 -38.96 9.86
N ARG A 219 -4.94 -37.96 8.98
CA ARG A 219 -4.01 -37.70 7.87
C ARG A 219 -3.80 -36.20 7.73
N ARG A 220 -2.59 -35.76 8.06
CA ARG A 220 -2.21 -34.35 8.15
C ARG A 220 -0.83 -34.19 7.55
N LEU A 221 -0.75 -33.52 6.40
CA LEU A 221 0.43 -33.59 5.55
C LEU A 221 0.65 -32.32 4.73
N VAL A 222 1.82 -32.20 4.12
CA VAL A 222 2.06 -31.27 3.03
C VAL A 222 2.13 -32.05 1.71
N ARG A 223 1.42 -31.59 0.68
CA ARG A 223 1.41 -32.20 -0.64
C ARG A 223 2.05 -31.26 -1.65
N HIS A 224 3.00 -31.78 -2.40
CA HIS A 224 3.56 -31.13 -3.58
C HIS A 224 2.80 -31.60 -4.80
N VAL A 225 2.15 -30.68 -5.52
CA VAL A 225 1.31 -31.00 -6.68
C VAL A 225 1.60 -30.06 -7.85
N THR A 226 1.40 -30.54 -9.06
CA THR A 226 1.37 -29.69 -10.25
C THR A 226 0.16 -28.77 -10.22
N LEU A 227 0.13 -27.77 -11.11
CA LEU A 227 -1.05 -26.92 -11.29
C LEU A 227 -2.27 -27.70 -11.83
N THR A 228 -2.06 -28.86 -12.47
CA THR A 228 -3.12 -29.77 -12.91
C THR A 228 -3.64 -30.67 -11.79
N GLY A 229 -2.97 -30.69 -10.63
CA GLY A 229 -3.36 -31.49 -9.47
C GLY A 229 -2.65 -32.83 -9.33
N ASP A 230 -1.70 -33.14 -10.21
CA ASP A 230 -0.93 -34.38 -10.13
C ASP A 230 0.00 -34.35 -8.92
N VAL A 231 -0.03 -35.42 -8.13
CA VAL A 231 0.78 -35.51 -6.90
C VAL A 231 2.22 -35.84 -7.24
N ILE A 232 3.12 -34.92 -6.89
CA ILE A 232 4.57 -35.09 -7.04
C ILE A 232 5.16 -35.74 -5.79
N ARG A 233 4.73 -35.31 -4.59
CA ARG A 233 5.23 -35.82 -3.31
C ARG A 233 4.27 -35.51 -2.17
N GLU A 234 4.26 -36.38 -1.16
CA GLU A 234 3.64 -36.11 0.15
C GLU A 234 4.72 -36.10 1.25
N TYR A 235 4.57 -35.15 2.17
CA TYR A 235 5.37 -35.02 3.38
C TYR A 235 4.43 -35.28 4.55
N GLU A 236 4.51 -36.45 5.16
CA GLU A 236 3.63 -36.85 6.27
C GLU A 236 4.43 -37.45 7.43
N TYR A 237 5.45 -38.26 7.10
CA TYR A 237 6.28 -38.97 8.06
C TYR A 237 7.74 -38.52 7.99
N GLN A 238 8.46 -38.71 9.09
CA GLN A 238 9.91 -38.65 9.12
C GLN A 238 10.53 -39.79 8.29
N GLU A 239 11.87 -39.82 8.19
CA GLU A 239 12.60 -40.86 7.45
C GLU A 239 12.36 -42.28 8.00
N ASP A 240 11.89 -42.42 9.24
CA ASP A 240 11.50 -43.70 9.84
C ASP A 240 10.18 -44.27 9.29
N GLY A 241 9.41 -43.47 8.55
CA GLY A 241 8.10 -43.85 8.01
C GLY A 241 7.01 -44.07 9.06
N GLN A 242 7.27 -43.76 10.34
CA GLN A 242 6.36 -44.01 11.46
C GLN A 242 6.02 -42.73 12.22
N THR A 243 7.01 -41.87 12.45
CA THR A 243 6.82 -40.64 13.21
C THR A 243 6.20 -39.57 12.33
N ARG A 244 4.99 -39.14 12.66
CA ARG A 244 4.27 -38.08 11.96
C ARG A 244 4.99 -36.73 12.13
N LEU A 245 5.05 -35.97 11.05
CA LEU A 245 5.66 -34.64 11.03
C LEU A 245 4.74 -33.55 11.58
N PHE A 246 3.41 -33.75 11.51
CA PHE A 246 2.45 -32.69 11.72
C PHE A 246 1.35 -33.06 12.71
N ILE A 247 1.00 -32.09 13.55
CA ILE A 247 -0.23 -32.08 14.34
C ILE A 247 -1.28 -31.31 13.55
N GLN A 248 -1.04 -30.07 13.16
CA GLN A 248 -1.95 -29.36 12.26
C GLN A 248 -1.17 -28.38 11.36
N PRO A 249 -0.86 -28.79 10.11
CA PRO A 249 -0.07 -27.96 9.21
C PRO A 249 -0.94 -26.83 8.67
N TYR A 250 -0.63 -25.60 9.05
CA TYR A 250 -1.46 -24.43 8.78
C TYR A 250 -0.95 -23.58 7.61
N LYS A 251 0.33 -23.21 7.62
CA LYS A 251 0.97 -22.42 6.56
C LYS A 251 2.21 -23.13 6.05
N VAL A 252 2.46 -23.03 4.75
CA VAL A 252 3.66 -23.57 4.10
C VAL A 252 4.32 -22.48 3.25
N LYS A 253 5.65 -22.46 3.23
CA LYS A 253 6.46 -21.63 2.32
C LYS A 253 7.72 -22.38 1.89
N GLN A 254 8.24 -22.08 0.71
CA GLN A 254 9.55 -22.56 0.28
C GLN A 254 10.62 -21.49 0.49
N ASN A 255 11.70 -21.84 1.16
CA ASN A 255 12.81 -20.94 1.48
C ASN A 255 13.81 -20.80 0.29
N GLY A 256 14.72 -19.83 0.39
CA GLY A 256 15.81 -19.56 -0.55
C GLY A 256 16.64 -20.78 -0.94
N ASN A 257 16.88 -21.69 0.01
CA ASN A 257 17.62 -22.94 -0.18
C ASN A 257 16.75 -24.13 -0.63
N ALA A 258 15.52 -23.88 -1.07
CA ALA A 258 14.51 -24.87 -1.47
C ALA A 258 13.92 -25.71 -0.33
N ASP A 259 14.34 -25.50 0.93
CA ASP A 259 13.68 -26.12 2.08
C ASP A 259 12.22 -25.69 2.18
N ILE A 260 11.38 -26.57 2.72
CA ILE A 260 9.97 -26.36 2.97
C ILE A 260 9.81 -25.99 4.44
N CYS A 261 9.27 -24.82 4.69
CA CYS A 261 8.97 -24.27 6.01
C CYS A 261 7.47 -24.38 6.27
N VAL A 262 7.09 -25.11 7.31
CA VAL A 262 5.69 -25.36 7.67
C VAL A 262 5.43 -24.85 9.08
N ILE A 263 4.42 -24.00 9.24
CA ILE A 263 3.88 -23.66 10.56
C ILE A 263 2.90 -24.76 10.95
N ASN A 264 3.30 -25.57 11.92
CA ASN A 264 2.53 -26.66 12.49
C ASN A 264 1.93 -26.19 13.82
N ARG A 265 0.61 -26.05 13.91
CA ARG A 265 -0.05 -25.76 15.19
C ARG A 265 -0.05 -27.01 16.06
N THR A 266 0.42 -26.87 17.29
CA THR A 266 0.49 -27.96 18.26
C THR A 266 -0.64 -27.86 19.29
N HIS A 267 -1.14 -26.65 19.52
CA HIS A 267 -2.31 -26.34 20.33
C HIS A 267 -2.91 -24.99 19.87
N ASP A 268 -3.97 -24.52 20.52
CA ASP A 268 -4.62 -23.23 20.20
C ASP A 268 -3.67 -22.03 20.24
N ASP A 269 -2.71 -22.03 21.16
CA ASP A 269 -1.79 -20.94 21.46
C ASP A 269 -0.32 -21.29 21.17
N THR A 270 -0.06 -22.51 20.70
CA THR A 270 1.31 -22.98 20.44
C THR A 270 1.46 -23.52 19.02
N SER A 271 2.59 -23.18 18.41
CA SER A 271 2.96 -23.69 17.11
C SER A 271 4.47 -23.92 17.04
N GLU A 272 4.87 -24.75 16.09
CA GLU A 272 6.25 -24.99 15.77
C GLU A 272 6.51 -24.75 14.27
N LEU A 273 7.72 -24.29 13.96
CA LEU A 273 8.21 -24.20 12.60
C LEU A 273 8.95 -25.49 12.25
N VAL A 274 8.33 -26.32 11.43
CA VAL A 274 8.93 -27.54 10.88
C VAL A 274 9.65 -27.19 9.58
N VAL A 275 10.94 -27.51 9.50
CA VAL A 275 11.76 -27.29 8.30
C VAL A 275 12.16 -28.62 7.70
N LEU A 276 11.73 -28.86 6.48
CA LEU A 276 12.04 -30.06 5.69
C LEU A 276 12.95 -29.70 4.53
N SER A 277 13.84 -30.60 4.14
CA SER A 277 14.41 -30.52 2.79
C SER A 277 13.31 -30.74 1.76
N PHE A 278 13.53 -30.27 0.53
CA PHE A 278 12.61 -30.54 -0.58
C PHE A 278 12.46 -32.05 -0.89
N SER A 279 13.46 -32.86 -0.50
CA SER A 279 13.37 -34.33 -0.60
C SER A 279 12.52 -34.98 0.51
N GLY A 280 12.12 -34.22 1.52
CA GLY A 280 11.27 -34.65 2.63
C GLY A 280 12.00 -35.03 3.91
N LYS A 281 13.31 -34.78 4.02
CA LYS A 281 14.07 -35.02 5.26
C LYS A 281 13.77 -33.92 6.27
N LEU A 282 13.39 -34.28 7.50
CA LEU A 282 13.30 -33.34 8.59
C LEU A 282 14.68 -32.76 8.93
N LYS A 283 14.83 -31.44 8.84
CA LYS A 283 16.08 -30.74 9.17
C LYS A 283 16.03 -30.18 10.58
N SER A 284 14.90 -29.59 10.98
CA SER A 284 14.72 -28.98 12.31
C SER A 284 13.26 -28.71 12.60
N ALA A 285 12.91 -28.67 13.88
CA ALA A 285 11.63 -28.16 14.38
C ALA A 285 11.89 -27.11 15.47
N TYR A 286 11.37 -25.89 15.29
CA TYR A 286 11.56 -24.78 16.24
C TYR A 286 10.27 -24.48 16.98
N ARG A 287 10.30 -24.52 18.33
CA ARG A 287 9.12 -24.35 19.20
C ARG A 287 9.04 -22.98 19.89
N GLY A 288 9.87 -22.03 19.47
CA GLY A 288 10.08 -20.77 20.18
C GLY A 288 10.77 -20.98 21.54
N GLN A 289 11.17 -19.88 22.18
CA GLN A 289 11.58 -19.92 23.60
C GLN A 289 10.37 -19.57 24.45
N LYS A 290 10.11 -20.33 25.52
CA LYS A 290 9.15 -19.89 26.54
C LYS A 290 9.64 -18.55 27.09
N PRO A 291 8.79 -17.53 27.22
CA PRO A 291 9.17 -16.31 27.93
C PRO A 291 9.64 -16.69 29.33
N LYS A 292 10.79 -16.14 29.73
CA LYS A 292 11.34 -16.28 31.08
C LYS A 292 10.47 -15.55 32.10
#